data_AF-A0A1J3DAE9-F1
#
_entry.id   AF-A0A1J3DAE9-F1
#
_cell.length_a   1.000
_cell.length_b   1.000
_cell.length_c   1.000
_cell.angle_alpha   90.00
_cell.angle_beta   90.00
_cell.angle_gamma   90.00
#
_symmetry.space_group_name_H-M   'P 1'
#
loop_
_entity.id
_entity.type
_entity.pdbx_description
1 polymer ?
#
loop_
_entity_poly.entity_id
_entity_poly.type
_entity_poly.pdbx_seq_one_letter_code
_entity_poly.pdbx_strand_id
1 'polypeptide(L)'
;MANVKLLYHYLVAHFFKLCLLPLMALVATKASSLNQEDFHNLWFHLQHNLLTLAIISVVFALVSAVYLVTRPKPVYLVDYSCHLPPPHQKVTAPMIIDCINKNLEADPSLKSLYDESSLDFFLKVLERSGLGDETSIPEGLLNVPARQTMAVSREETQQVIFDVIDNLMANTKVNPRDIGIVIVNSSTFNPTPSLSAMVVNKYK
;
A
#
# COMPACT_ATOMS: atom_id res chain seq x y z
N MET A 1 -7.64 8.56 23.69
CA MET A 1 -6.81 7.37 23.37
C MET A 1 -5.95 7.52 22.11
N ALA A 2 -6.41 8.17 21.03
CA ALA A 2 -5.62 8.32 19.78
C ALA A 2 -4.24 8.99 19.97
N ASN A 3 -4.17 10.05 20.79
CA ASN A 3 -2.93 10.79 21.04
C ASN A 3 -1.86 9.98 21.79
N VAL A 4 -2.25 8.99 22.60
CA VAL A 4 -1.32 8.16 23.37
C VAL A 4 -0.60 7.17 22.44
N LYS A 5 -1.30 6.59 21.47
CA LYS A 5 -0.68 5.71 20.46
C LYS A 5 0.27 6.48 19.54
N LEU A 6 -0.11 7.69 19.13
CA LEU A 6 0.73 8.56 18.31
C LEU A 6 2.01 8.96 19.05
N LEU A 7 1.88 9.41 20.30
CA LEU A 7 3.01 9.78 21.14
C LEU A 7 3.94 8.58 21.41
N TYR A 8 3.37 7.42 21.72
CA TYR A 8 4.14 6.19 21.92
C TYR A 8 4.87 5.77 20.65
N HIS A 9 4.19 5.75 19.50
CA HIS A 9 4.82 5.43 18.22
C HIS A 9 5.95 6.41 17.88
N TYR A 10 5.73 7.71 18.10
CA TYR A 10 6.74 8.74 17.89
C TYR A 10 7.95 8.57 18.82
N LEU A 11 7.71 8.33 20.12
CA LEU A 11 8.76 8.08 21.11
C LEU A 11 9.59 6.84 20.76
N VAL A 12 8.97 5.74 20.36
CA VAL A 12 9.68 4.51 19.98
C VAL A 12 10.40 4.66 18.64
N ALA A 13 9.76 5.24 17.62
CA ALA A 13 10.34 5.43 16.30
C ALA A 13 11.52 6.44 16.29
N HIS A 14 11.53 7.37 17.24
CA HIS A 14 12.57 8.40 17.36
C HIS A 14 13.36 8.32 18.66
N PHE A 15 13.25 7.23 19.43
CA PHE A 15 13.89 7.05 20.73
C PHE A 15 15.39 7.36 20.67
N PHE A 16 16.09 6.73 19.73
CA PHE A 16 17.52 6.96 19.53
C PHE A 16 17.84 8.41 19.18
N LYS A 17 17.02 9.08 18.36
CA LYS A 17 17.22 10.49 18.00
C LYS A 17 17.02 11.42 19.20
N LEU A 18 16.00 11.16 20.02
CA LEU A 18 15.68 11.92 21.23
C LEU A 18 16.76 11.77 22.30
N CYS A 19 17.42 10.62 22.41
CA CYS A 19 18.55 10.42 23.32
C CYS A 19 19.88 10.96 22.77
N LEU A 20 20.11 10.87 21.45
CA LEU A 20 21.35 11.34 20.81
C LEU A 20 21.52 12.86 20.88
N LEU A 21 20.46 13.64 20.66
CA LEU A 21 20.52 15.11 20.70
C LEU A 21 21.06 15.69 22.03
N PRO A 22 20.50 15.36 23.21
CA PRO A 22 21.01 15.86 24.48
C PRO A 22 22.40 15.30 24.81
N LEU A 23 22.70 14.06 24.40
CA LEU A 23 24.04 13.48 24.56
C LEU A 23 25.07 14.29 23.76
N MET A 24 24.77 14.61 22.49
CA MET A 24 25.65 15.44 21.65
C MET A 24 25.82 16.84 22.22
N ALA A 25 24.76 17.46 22.76
CA ALA A 25 24.85 18.76 23.43
C ALA A 25 25.73 18.69 24.71
N LEU A 26 25.61 17.62 25.49
CA LEU A 26 26.45 17.40 26.67
C LEU A 26 27.92 17.22 26.30
N VAL A 27 28.20 16.44 25.25
CA VAL A 27 29.57 16.25 24.73
C VAL A 27 30.13 17.57 24.22
N ALA A 28 29.34 18.36 23.46
CA ALA A 28 29.77 19.65 22.93
C ALA A 28 30.08 20.68 24.04
N THR A 29 29.23 20.75 25.07
CA THR A 29 29.47 21.64 26.23
C THR A 29 30.72 21.24 27.00
N LYS A 30 30.91 19.94 27.26
CA LYS A 30 32.15 19.45 27.87
C LYS A 30 33.38 19.70 27.00
N ALA A 31 33.28 19.47 25.70
CA ALA A 31 34.38 19.72 24.75
C ALA A 31 34.78 21.20 24.72
N SER A 32 33.82 22.13 24.82
CA SER A 32 34.10 23.57 24.87
C SER A 32 34.84 24.03 26.12
N SER A 33 34.81 23.23 27.20
CA SER A 33 35.47 23.51 28.47
C SER A 33 36.85 22.84 28.63
N LEU A 34 37.31 22.07 27.63
CA LEU A 34 38.59 21.36 27.70
C LEU A 34 39.76 22.31 27.38
N ASN A 35 40.77 22.29 28.25
CA ASN A 35 42.03 23.00 28.01
C ASN A 35 43.04 22.12 27.26
N GLN A 36 44.12 22.73 26.78
CA GLN A 36 45.19 22.03 26.04
C GLN A 36 45.85 20.91 26.86
N GLU A 37 45.98 21.08 28.18
CA GLU A 37 46.49 20.05 29.10
C GLU A 37 45.54 18.85 29.23
N ASP A 38 44.23 19.06 29.20
CA ASP A 38 43.23 17.99 29.27
C ASP A 38 43.29 17.09 28.02
N PHE A 39 43.51 17.70 26.85
CA PHE A 39 43.74 16.95 25.61
C PHE A 39 45.01 16.10 25.68
N HIS A 40 46.10 16.63 26.25
CA HIS A 40 47.35 15.91 26.38
C HIS A 40 47.22 14.74 27.37
N ASN A 41 46.49 14.91 28.47
CA ASN A 41 46.18 13.85 29.43
C ASN A 41 45.25 12.79 28.84
N LEU A 42 44.22 13.19 28.09
CA LEU A 42 43.32 12.26 27.41
C LEU A 42 44.07 11.43 26.37
N TRP A 43 44.94 12.06 25.58
CA TRP A 43 45.81 11.38 24.62
C TRP A 43 46.75 10.39 25.29
N PHE A 44 47.39 10.80 26.40
CA PHE A 44 48.25 9.94 27.20
C PHE A 44 47.48 8.73 27.75
N HIS A 45 46.27 8.92 28.28
CA HIS A 45 45.40 7.84 28.75
C HIS A 45 44.93 6.91 27.63
N LEU A 46 44.60 7.44 26.45
CA LEU A 46 44.22 6.63 25.28
C LEU A 46 45.39 5.72 24.84
N GLN A 47 46.62 6.23 24.87
CA GLN A 47 47.81 5.45 24.51
C GLN A 47 48.15 4.35 25.53
N HIS A 48 47.99 4.63 26.83
CA HIS A 48 48.40 3.71 27.89
C HIS A 48 47.30 2.74 28.33
N ASN A 49 46.05 2.96 27.93
CA ASN A 49 44.90 2.18 28.39
C ASN A 49 44.24 1.41 27.22
N LEU A 50 45.05 0.65 26.49
CA LEU A 50 44.65 -0.16 25.33
C LEU A 50 43.46 -1.08 25.64
N LEU A 51 43.38 -1.61 26.86
CA LEU A 51 42.27 -2.46 27.30
C LEU A 51 40.93 -1.69 27.28
N THR A 52 40.92 -0.46 27.81
CA THR A 52 39.73 0.40 27.82
C THR A 52 39.31 0.77 26.40
N LEU A 53 40.26 1.08 25.51
CA LEU A 53 39.98 1.37 24.11
C LEU A 53 39.40 0.14 23.38
N ALA A 54 39.96 -1.04 23.62
CA ALA A 54 39.45 -2.30 23.08
C ALA A 54 38.01 -2.57 23.56
N ILE A 55 37.72 -2.38 24.86
CA ILE A 55 36.37 -2.55 25.41
C ILE A 55 35.38 -1.58 24.75
N ILE A 56 35.72 -0.29 24.63
CA ILE A 56 34.85 0.71 23.99
C ILE A 56 34.60 0.35 22.53
N SER A 57 35.63 -0.09 21.80
CA SER A 57 35.51 -0.52 20.41
C SER A 57 34.57 -1.73 20.27
N VAL A 58 34.72 -2.74 21.13
CA VAL A 58 33.85 -3.92 21.16
C VAL A 58 32.40 -3.54 21.48
N VAL A 59 32.18 -2.67 22.48
CA VAL A 59 30.84 -2.19 22.82
C VAL A 59 30.23 -1.42 21.66
N PHE A 60 30.98 -0.53 21.00
CA PHE A 60 30.51 0.23 19.86
C PHE A 60 30.16 -0.67 18.67
N ALA A 61 31.00 -1.67 18.38
CA ALA A 61 30.74 -2.67 17.34
C ALA A 61 29.48 -3.48 17.64
N LEU A 62 29.30 -3.91 18.90
CA LEU A 62 28.12 -4.66 19.34
C LEU A 62 26.85 -3.81 19.20
N VAL A 63 26.86 -2.56 19.69
CA VAL A 63 25.72 -1.63 19.57
C VAL A 63 25.39 -1.35 18.12
N SER A 64 26.40 -1.13 17.27
CA SER A 64 26.20 -0.89 15.84
C SER A 64 25.62 -2.11 15.13
N ALA A 65 26.10 -3.32 15.44
CA ALA A 65 25.57 -4.57 14.90
C ALA A 65 24.12 -4.78 15.32
N VAL A 66 23.80 -4.60 16.61
CA VAL A 66 22.43 -4.68 17.12
C VAL A 66 21.55 -3.65 16.41
N TYR A 67 21.99 -2.40 16.26
CA TYR A 67 21.23 -1.37 15.56
C TYR A 67 20.96 -1.74 14.09
N LEU A 68 21.97 -2.22 13.35
CA LEU A 68 21.82 -2.61 11.94
C LEU A 68 20.88 -3.80 11.74
N VAL A 69 20.85 -4.74 12.68
CA VAL A 69 19.97 -5.92 12.61
C VAL A 69 18.55 -5.62 13.09
N THR A 70 18.39 -4.73 14.07
CA THR A 70 17.08 -4.40 14.67
C THR A 70 16.39 -3.23 13.99
N ARG A 71 17.09 -2.42 13.18
CA ARG A 71 16.46 -1.29 12.51
C ARG A 71 15.34 -1.77 11.59
N PRO A 72 14.19 -1.06 11.56
CA PRO A 72 13.14 -1.36 10.61
C PRO A 72 13.69 -1.27 9.18
N LYS A 73 13.44 -2.30 8.38
CA LYS A 73 13.80 -2.29 6.97
C LYS A 73 12.79 -1.42 6.21
N PRO A 74 13.24 -0.43 5.42
CA PRO A 74 12.33 0.34 4.60
C PRO A 74 11.64 -0.56 3.56
N VAL A 75 10.36 -0.28 3.31
CA VAL A 75 9.58 -0.93 2.25
C VAL A 75 9.46 0.05 1.09
N TYR A 76 9.80 -0.41 -0.11
CA TYR A 76 9.79 0.40 -1.31
C TYR A 76 8.75 -0.13 -2.29
N LEU A 77 8.05 0.79 -2.96
CA LEU A 77 7.27 0.47 -4.15
C LEU A 77 8.24 0.37 -5.32
N VAL A 78 8.37 -0.82 -5.89
CA VAL A 78 9.27 -1.05 -7.05
C VAL A 78 8.59 -0.61 -8.33
N ASP A 79 7.33 -1.00 -8.52
CA ASP A 79 6.54 -0.68 -9.70
C ASP A 79 5.03 -0.82 -9.40
N TYR A 80 4.19 -0.31 -10.30
CA TYR A 80 2.73 -0.44 -10.25
C TYR A 80 2.17 -0.65 -11.66
N SER A 81 1.00 -1.27 -11.75
CA SER A 81 0.27 -1.46 -13.00
C SER A 81 -1.23 -1.35 -12.76
N CYS A 82 -1.96 -0.89 -13.76
CA CYS A 82 -3.41 -0.71 -13.73
C CYS A 82 -4.02 -1.32 -14.99
N HIS A 83 -5.16 -1.97 -14.85
CA HIS A 83 -5.93 -2.45 -15.99
C HIS A 83 -6.65 -1.26 -16.64
N LEU A 84 -6.50 -1.12 -17.96
CA LEU A 84 -7.32 -0.20 -18.75
C LEU A 84 -8.38 -1.01 -19.49
N PRO A 85 -9.67 -0.88 -19.12
CA PRO A 85 -10.75 -1.57 -19.81
C PRO A 85 -10.85 -1.18 -21.30
N PRO A 86 -11.26 -2.11 -22.18
CA PRO A 86 -11.52 -1.81 -23.58
C PRO A 86 -12.51 -0.64 -23.80
N PRO A 87 -12.40 0.12 -24.90
CA PRO A 87 -13.23 1.31 -25.13
C PRO A 87 -14.75 1.06 -25.13
N HIS A 88 -15.21 -0.16 -25.46
CA HIS A 88 -16.63 -0.49 -25.47
C HIS A 88 -17.24 -0.61 -24.05
N GLN A 89 -16.41 -0.70 -23.01
CA GLN A 89 -16.85 -0.71 -21.62
C GLN A 89 -17.00 0.70 -21.02
N LYS A 90 -16.61 1.75 -21.75
CA LYS A 90 -16.77 3.15 -21.33
C LYS A 90 -18.23 3.56 -21.36
N VAL A 91 -18.63 4.37 -20.38
CA VAL A 91 -20.02 4.81 -20.21
C VAL A 91 -20.11 6.29 -19.87
N THR A 92 -21.18 6.89 -20.39
CA THR A 92 -21.66 8.21 -19.99
C THR A 92 -22.87 8.05 -19.07
N ALA A 93 -23.19 9.08 -18.27
CA ALA A 93 -24.38 9.04 -17.41
C ALA A 93 -25.68 8.72 -18.21
N PRO A 94 -25.93 9.31 -19.39
CA PRO A 94 -27.08 8.94 -20.22
C PRO A 94 -27.10 7.48 -20.64
N MET A 95 -25.93 6.89 -20.97
CA MET A 95 -25.84 5.47 -21.34
C MET A 95 -26.20 4.55 -20.18
N ILE A 96 -25.80 4.90 -18.96
CA ILE A 96 -26.15 4.13 -17.76
C ILE A 96 -27.67 4.15 -17.55
N ILE A 97 -28.32 5.31 -17.69
CA ILE A 97 -29.76 5.45 -17.52
C ILE A 97 -30.54 4.70 -18.60
N ASP A 98 -30.10 4.79 -19.85
CA ASP A 98 -30.68 4.01 -20.95
C ASP A 98 -30.57 2.50 -20.69
N CYS A 99 -29.42 2.03 -20.18
CA CYS A 99 -29.24 0.64 -19.79
C CYS A 99 -30.19 0.22 -18.66
N ILE A 100 -30.36 1.05 -17.63
CA ILE A 100 -31.30 0.79 -16.53
C ILE A 100 -32.73 0.69 -17.05
N ASN A 101 -33.17 1.63 -17.89
CA ASN A 101 -34.52 1.62 -18.46
C ASN A 101 -34.78 0.37 -19.31
N LYS A 102 -33.83 -0.01 -20.16
CA LYS A 102 -33.92 -1.24 -20.97
C LYS A 102 -33.99 -2.51 -20.10
N ASN A 103 -33.25 -2.54 -19.00
CA ASN A 103 -33.32 -3.65 -18.04
C ASN A 103 -34.68 -3.68 -17.31
N LEU A 104 -35.27 -2.53 -16.97
CA LEU A 104 -36.61 -2.44 -16.39
C LEU A 104 -37.71 -2.92 -17.36
N GLU A 105 -37.56 -2.64 -18.64
CA GLU A 105 -38.47 -3.14 -19.69
C GLU A 105 -38.34 -4.66 -19.85
N ALA A 106 -37.12 -5.19 -19.80
CA ALA A 106 -36.83 -6.62 -19.93
C ALA A 106 -37.27 -7.43 -18.70
N ASP A 107 -37.18 -6.85 -17.50
CA ASP A 107 -37.59 -7.48 -16.25
C ASP A 107 -38.36 -6.48 -15.35
N PRO A 108 -39.71 -6.46 -15.45
CA PRO A 108 -40.55 -5.57 -14.64
C PRO A 108 -40.42 -5.77 -13.12
N SER A 109 -39.86 -6.90 -12.65
CA SER A 109 -39.63 -7.12 -11.22
C SER A 109 -38.57 -6.19 -10.63
N LEU A 110 -37.68 -5.66 -11.48
CA LEU A 110 -36.66 -4.68 -11.09
C LEU A 110 -37.24 -3.31 -10.74
N LYS A 111 -38.51 -3.04 -11.06
CA LYS A 111 -39.16 -1.75 -10.78
C LYS A 111 -39.19 -1.40 -9.29
N SER A 112 -39.18 -2.39 -8.38
CA SER A 112 -39.08 -2.13 -6.94
C SER A 112 -37.70 -1.65 -6.50
N LEU A 113 -36.66 -1.84 -7.31
CA LEU A 113 -35.29 -1.42 -7.03
C LEU A 113 -34.97 -0.04 -7.64
N TYR A 114 -35.73 0.38 -8.64
CA TYR A 114 -35.54 1.63 -9.38
C TYR A 114 -36.86 2.38 -9.49
N ASP A 115 -37.42 2.79 -8.35
CA ASP A 115 -38.49 3.78 -8.38
C ASP A 115 -37.94 5.14 -8.87
N GLU A 116 -38.85 6.03 -9.25
CA GLU A 116 -38.48 7.33 -9.84
C GLU A 116 -37.62 8.16 -8.87
N SER A 117 -37.87 8.05 -7.56
CA SER A 117 -37.09 8.75 -6.53
C SER A 117 -35.66 8.22 -6.40
N SER A 118 -35.46 6.90 -6.47
CA SER A 118 -34.12 6.29 -6.44
C SER A 118 -33.34 6.60 -7.71
N LEU A 119 -34.00 6.64 -8.87
CA LEU A 119 -33.34 6.98 -10.14
C LEU A 119 -32.89 8.45 -10.16
N ASP A 120 -33.73 9.39 -9.70
CA ASP A 120 -33.37 10.80 -9.54
C ASP A 120 -32.23 10.99 -8.53
N PHE A 121 -32.25 10.26 -7.42
CA PHE A 121 -31.13 10.25 -6.46
C PHE A 121 -29.85 9.72 -7.11
N PHE A 122 -29.91 8.60 -7.81
CA PHE A 122 -28.77 7.99 -8.49
C PHE A 122 -28.16 8.94 -9.55
N LEU A 123 -29.01 9.62 -10.32
CA LEU A 123 -28.59 10.66 -11.26
C LEU A 123 -27.83 11.80 -10.57
N LYS A 124 -28.39 12.35 -9.49
CA LYS A 124 -27.72 13.40 -8.70
C LYS A 124 -26.38 12.93 -8.12
N VAL A 125 -26.28 11.65 -7.75
CA VAL A 125 -25.01 11.04 -7.30
C VAL A 125 -24.02 10.94 -8.46
N LEU A 126 -24.44 10.45 -9.62
CA LEU A 126 -23.58 10.35 -10.81
C LEU A 126 -23.04 11.72 -11.21
N GLU A 127 -23.90 12.73 -11.31
CA GLU A 127 -23.51 14.11 -11.68
C GLU A 127 -22.53 14.75 -10.69
N ARG A 128 -22.56 14.32 -9.42
CA ARG A 128 -21.71 14.88 -8.33
C ARG A 128 -20.54 13.98 -7.95
N SER A 129 -20.39 12.82 -8.59
CA SER A 129 -19.38 11.82 -8.26
C SER A 129 -17.95 12.22 -8.66
N GLY A 130 -17.81 13.19 -9.58
CA GLY A 130 -16.54 13.53 -10.21
C GLY A 130 -16.08 12.53 -11.27
N LEU A 131 -16.93 11.58 -11.66
CA LEU A 131 -16.68 10.63 -12.75
C LEU A 131 -16.97 11.30 -14.10
N GLY A 132 -16.04 11.15 -15.05
CA GLY A 132 -16.21 11.63 -16.42
C GLY A 132 -16.65 10.53 -17.39
N ASP A 133 -16.88 10.91 -18.65
CA ASP A 133 -17.34 10.00 -19.72
C ASP A 133 -16.32 8.91 -20.13
N GLU A 134 -15.11 8.97 -19.58
CA GLU A 134 -14.07 7.94 -19.74
C GLU A 134 -14.18 6.80 -18.71
N THR A 135 -15.16 6.88 -17.80
CA THR A 135 -15.38 5.86 -16.77
C THR A 135 -15.87 4.57 -17.43
N SER A 136 -15.31 3.44 -17.02
CA SER A 136 -15.69 2.12 -17.52
C SER A 136 -16.41 1.30 -16.45
N ILE A 137 -17.34 0.45 -16.87
CA ILE A 137 -18.04 -0.49 -15.99
C ILE A 137 -17.96 -1.92 -16.56
N PRO A 138 -18.13 -2.96 -15.73
CA PRO A 138 -18.06 -4.35 -16.20
C PRO A 138 -19.06 -4.63 -17.32
N GLU A 139 -18.64 -5.34 -18.36
CA GLU A 139 -19.48 -5.67 -19.53
C GLU A 139 -20.77 -6.41 -19.14
N GLY A 140 -20.72 -7.23 -18.09
CA GLY A 140 -21.90 -7.88 -17.53
C GLY A 140 -23.04 -6.92 -17.19
N LEU A 141 -22.73 -5.67 -16.80
CA LEU A 141 -23.70 -4.63 -16.46
C LEU A 141 -24.22 -3.86 -17.68
N LEU A 142 -23.52 -3.92 -18.81
CA LEU A 142 -23.91 -3.26 -20.06
C LEU A 142 -24.92 -4.08 -20.87
N ASN A 143 -25.04 -5.37 -20.57
CA ASN A 143 -25.97 -6.27 -21.23
C ASN A 143 -27.43 -5.98 -20.84
N VAL A 144 -28.34 -6.28 -21.77
CA VAL A 144 -29.79 -6.26 -21.55
C VAL A 144 -30.34 -7.65 -21.90
N PRO A 145 -30.78 -8.45 -20.93
CA PRO A 145 -30.72 -8.20 -19.49
C PRO A 145 -29.28 -8.27 -18.92
N ALA A 146 -29.04 -7.59 -17.81
CA ALA A 146 -27.73 -7.57 -17.15
C ALA A 146 -27.29 -8.99 -16.74
N ARG A 147 -26.05 -9.35 -17.08
CA ARG A 147 -25.48 -10.70 -16.84
C ARG A 147 -24.62 -10.71 -15.59
N GLN A 148 -25.26 -10.64 -14.42
CA GLN A 148 -24.58 -10.66 -13.11
C GLN A 148 -24.41 -12.08 -12.54
N THR A 149 -23.69 -12.94 -13.25
CA THR A 149 -23.43 -14.32 -12.79
C THR A 149 -22.04 -14.47 -12.18
N MET A 150 -21.86 -15.47 -11.31
CA MET A 150 -20.54 -15.81 -10.75
C MET A 150 -19.49 -16.14 -11.82
N ALA A 151 -19.91 -16.67 -12.96
CA ALA A 151 -19.03 -16.95 -14.09
C ALA A 151 -18.50 -15.65 -14.72
N VAL A 152 -19.38 -14.67 -14.97
CA VAL A 152 -19.01 -13.35 -15.51
C VAL A 152 -18.11 -12.60 -14.56
N SER A 153 -18.47 -12.53 -13.27
CA SER A 153 -17.63 -11.84 -12.29
C SER A 153 -16.25 -12.48 -12.17
N ARG A 154 -16.16 -13.81 -12.33
CA ARG A 154 -14.88 -14.52 -12.36
C ARG A 154 -14.06 -14.19 -13.59
N GLU A 155 -14.67 -14.21 -14.77
CA GLU A 155 -14.03 -13.88 -16.05
C GLU A 155 -13.45 -12.47 -16.04
N GLU A 156 -14.26 -11.47 -15.67
CA GLU A 156 -13.83 -10.07 -15.54
C GLU A 156 -12.69 -9.93 -14.53
N THR A 157 -12.85 -10.51 -13.32
CA THR A 157 -11.83 -10.40 -12.27
C THR A 157 -10.52 -11.06 -12.69
N GLN A 158 -10.59 -12.18 -13.41
CA GLN A 158 -9.41 -12.86 -13.96
C GLN A 158 -8.72 -11.97 -14.98
N GLN A 159 -9.46 -11.40 -15.93
CA GLN A 159 -8.90 -10.50 -16.93
C GLN A 159 -8.17 -9.31 -16.27
N VAL A 160 -8.85 -8.61 -15.36
CA VAL A 160 -8.29 -7.43 -14.67
C VAL A 160 -7.04 -7.76 -13.87
N ILE A 161 -7.12 -8.79 -13.01
CA ILE A 161 -6.00 -9.13 -12.11
C ILE A 161 -4.81 -9.65 -12.90
N PHE A 162 -5.05 -10.52 -13.88
CA PHE A 162 -3.97 -11.13 -14.64
C PHE A 162 -3.28 -10.15 -15.57
N ASP A 163 -4.02 -9.27 -16.25
CA ASP A 163 -3.40 -8.22 -17.08
C ASP A 163 -2.47 -7.33 -16.25
N VAL A 164 -2.91 -6.90 -15.06
CA VAL A 164 -2.09 -6.09 -14.16
C VAL A 164 -0.82 -6.81 -13.72
N ILE A 165 -0.94 -8.08 -13.31
CA ILE A 165 0.22 -8.87 -12.86
C ILE A 165 1.17 -9.13 -14.04
N ASP A 166 0.66 -9.52 -15.20
CA ASP A 166 1.47 -9.82 -16.38
C ASP A 166 2.28 -8.57 -16.80
N ASN A 167 1.64 -7.39 -16.81
CA ASN A 167 2.31 -6.12 -17.07
C ASN A 167 3.36 -5.77 -16.01
N LEU A 168 3.06 -5.98 -14.73
CA LEU A 168 4.01 -5.72 -13.63
C LEU A 168 5.24 -6.62 -13.71
N MET A 169 5.05 -7.91 -14.03
CA MET A 169 6.15 -8.86 -14.20
C MET A 169 7.01 -8.50 -15.42
N ALA A 170 6.38 -8.08 -16.52
CA ALA A 170 7.09 -7.64 -17.73
C ALA A 170 7.97 -6.41 -17.46
N ASN A 171 7.48 -5.44 -16.71
CA ASN A 171 8.22 -4.21 -16.40
C ASN A 171 9.35 -4.46 -15.39
N THR A 172 9.06 -5.20 -14.32
CA THR A 172 10.02 -5.42 -13.22
C THR A 172 11.02 -6.53 -13.50
N LYS A 173 10.68 -7.47 -14.40
CA LYS A 173 11.44 -8.70 -14.68
C LYS A 173 11.64 -9.59 -13.45
N VAL A 174 10.79 -9.43 -12.43
CA VAL A 174 10.78 -10.28 -11.23
C VAL A 174 10.25 -11.65 -11.61
N ASN A 175 10.94 -12.70 -11.16
CA ASN A 175 10.43 -14.06 -11.31
C ASN A 175 9.27 -14.25 -10.31
N PRO A 176 8.09 -14.74 -10.74
CA PRO A 176 6.98 -15.02 -9.82
C PRO A 176 7.38 -15.91 -8.63
N ARG A 177 8.38 -16.79 -8.80
CA ARG A 177 8.91 -17.65 -7.74
C ARG A 177 9.65 -16.90 -6.62
N ASP A 178 10.10 -15.67 -6.88
CA ASP A 178 10.78 -14.82 -5.89
C ASP A 178 9.77 -14.04 -5.02
N ILE A 179 8.47 -14.10 -5.35
CA ILE A 179 7.41 -13.42 -4.61
C ILE A 179 6.97 -14.28 -3.42
N GLY A 180 7.34 -13.86 -2.21
CA GLY A 180 6.99 -14.58 -0.98
C GLY A 180 5.57 -14.35 -0.47
N ILE A 181 4.93 -13.22 -0.81
CA ILE A 181 3.63 -12.81 -0.27
C ILE A 181 2.78 -12.17 -1.38
N VAL A 182 1.53 -12.61 -1.49
CA VAL A 182 0.50 -11.99 -2.33
C VAL A 182 -0.64 -11.53 -1.45
N ILE A 183 -1.00 -10.25 -1.56
CA ILE A 183 -2.14 -9.65 -0.85
C ILE A 183 -3.17 -9.25 -1.90
N VAL A 184 -4.40 -9.75 -1.77
CA VAL A 184 -5.53 -9.40 -2.64
C VAL A 184 -6.63 -8.79 -1.77
N ASN A 185 -7.16 -7.65 -2.21
CA ASN A 185 -8.31 -7.00 -1.61
C ASN A 185 -9.43 -6.85 -2.65
N SER A 186 -10.66 -7.20 -2.27
CA SER A 186 -11.84 -7.10 -3.12
C SER A 186 -13.08 -6.96 -2.23
N SER A 187 -13.94 -6.01 -2.56
CA SER A 187 -15.26 -5.86 -1.94
C SER A 187 -16.40 -6.33 -2.84
N THR A 188 -16.16 -6.40 -4.16
CA THR A 188 -17.17 -6.63 -5.18
C THR A 188 -17.36 -8.10 -5.52
N PHE A 189 -16.32 -8.93 -5.38
CA PHE A 189 -16.37 -10.34 -5.73
C PHE A 189 -15.47 -11.18 -4.82
N ASN A 190 -16.07 -12.16 -4.13
CA ASN A 190 -15.41 -13.01 -3.13
C ASN A 190 -15.71 -14.50 -3.40
N PRO A 191 -15.13 -15.10 -4.44
CA PRO A 191 -15.40 -16.48 -4.83
C PRO A 191 -14.73 -17.50 -3.91
N THR A 192 -15.18 -18.75 -4.02
CA THR A 192 -14.43 -19.93 -3.58
C THR A 192 -13.97 -20.72 -4.82
N PRO A 193 -12.69 -21.10 -4.95
CA PRO A 193 -11.55 -20.67 -4.12
C PRO A 193 -11.31 -19.16 -4.20
N SER A 194 -10.55 -18.61 -3.24
CA SER A 194 -10.33 -17.16 -3.11
C SER A 194 -9.56 -16.55 -4.29
N LEU A 195 -9.65 -15.23 -4.44
CA LEU A 195 -8.88 -14.50 -5.46
C LEU A 195 -7.36 -14.66 -5.29
N SER A 196 -6.87 -14.68 -4.05
CA SER A 196 -5.45 -14.94 -3.78
C SER A 196 -5.04 -16.36 -4.21
N ALA A 197 -5.87 -17.36 -3.97
CA ALA A 197 -5.61 -18.73 -4.43
C ALA A 197 -5.61 -18.80 -5.96
N MET A 198 -6.50 -18.06 -6.62
CA MET A 198 -6.54 -17.95 -8.08
C MET A 198 -5.22 -17.38 -8.66
N VAL A 199 -4.70 -16.30 -8.06
CA VAL A 199 -3.41 -15.72 -8.45
C VAL A 199 -2.28 -16.71 -8.25
N VAL A 200 -2.16 -17.28 -7.05
CA VAL A 200 -1.08 -18.23 -6.74
C VAL A 200 -1.11 -19.44 -7.68
N ASN A 201 -2.29 -19.99 -7.98
CA ASN A 201 -2.40 -21.16 -8.87
C ASN A 201 -2.00 -20.86 -10.32
N LYS A 202 -2.16 -19.63 -10.80
CA LYS A 202 -1.75 -19.26 -12.16
C LYS A 202 -0.25 -19.06 -12.29
N TYR A 203 0.40 -18.46 -11.28
CA TYR A 203 1.79 -17.99 -11.36
C TYR A 203 2.80 -18.88 -10.62
N LYS A 204 2.38 -20.02 -10.08
CA LYS A 204 3.25 -20.99 -9.39
C LYS A 204 4.30 -21.63 -10.31
#